data_AF-A0A9X3XAX6-F1
#
_entry.id   AF-A0A9X3XAX6-F1
#
_cell.length_a   1.000
_cell.length_b   1.000
_cell.length_c   1.000
_cell.angle_alpha   90.00
_cell.angle_beta   90.00
_cell.angle_gamma   90.00
#
_symmetry.space_group_name_H-M   'P 1'
#
loop_
_entity.id
_entity.type
_entity.pdbx_description
1 polymer ?
#
loop_
_entity_poly.entity_id
_entity_poly.type
_entity_poly.pdbx_seq_one_letter_code
_entity_poly.pdbx_strand_id
1 'polypeptide(L)'
;MIRKTVYRVAALVFLPLLVAASCGDDRRYDDGDDCEIGVPGEGAACECSGLDCVCPSSGDCEINCIEGCNLQCAGSGSCDFLCIAGCNTECTGSGNCFVDVGDDSTVSCTGSGDCDVTCAGDCAVACPGSATCTVRCAAGAICTIDKCSGTVESCPDGVQVCNGSCS
;
A
#
# COMPACT_ATOMS: atom_id res chain seq x y z
N MET A 1 12.50 81.55 -46.06
CA MET A 1 12.96 80.47 -46.97
C MET A 1 14.05 79.68 -46.27
N ILE A 2 14.14 78.38 -46.58
CA ILE A 2 15.14 77.37 -46.17
C ILE A 2 14.69 76.47 -44.99
N ARG A 3 14.31 75.26 -45.42
CA ARG A 3 14.05 74.03 -44.67
C ARG A 3 15.30 73.56 -43.93
N LYS A 4 15.14 72.90 -42.78
CA LYS A 4 15.98 71.75 -42.39
C LYS A 4 15.19 70.76 -41.52
N THR A 5 14.76 69.70 -42.19
CA THR A 5 14.34 68.41 -41.65
C THR A 5 15.57 67.70 -41.06
N VAL A 6 15.59 67.27 -39.79
CA VAL A 6 16.47 66.18 -39.33
C VAL A 6 15.85 65.40 -38.16
N TYR A 7 15.41 64.19 -38.50
CA TYR A 7 15.53 62.89 -37.82
C TYR A 7 15.11 62.65 -36.36
N ARG A 8 14.11 61.76 -36.28
CA ARG A 8 13.79 60.83 -35.19
C ARG A 8 15.03 60.09 -34.69
N VAL A 9 15.22 60.03 -33.38
CA VAL A 9 15.74 58.82 -32.70
C VAL A 9 14.98 58.67 -31.38
N ALA A 10 14.07 57.68 -31.38
CA ALA A 10 13.45 57.16 -30.18
C ALA A 10 14.54 56.42 -29.38
N ALA A 11 14.82 56.87 -28.16
CA ALA A 11 15.60 56.14 -27.19
C ALA A 11 14.65 55.72 -26.06
N LEU A 12 13.89 54.65 -26.32
CA LEU A 12 13.20 53.88 -25.29
C LEU A 12 14.27 53.19 -24.45
N VAL A 13 14.46 53.69 -23.23
CA VAL A 13 15.31 53.10 -22.21
C VAL A 13 14.69 51.76 -21.81
N PHE A 14 15.21 50.67 -22.38
CA PHE A 14 14.87 49.31 -21.99
C PHE A 14 15.53 49.03 -20.63
N LEU A 15 14.70 49.04 -19.59
CA LEU A 15 15.04 48.53 -18.26
C LEU A 15 15.07 46.98 -18.36
N PRO A 16 16.19 46.30 -18.09
CA PRO A 16 16.17 44.85 -17.95
C PRO A 16 15.50 44.51 -16.62
N LEU A 17 14.24 44.09 -16.70
CA LEU A 17 13.62 43.26 -15.66
C LEU A 17 14.43 41.96 -15.58
N LEU A 18 15.33 41.89 -14.60
CA LEU A 18 15.87 40.64 -14.10
C LEU A 18 14.71 39.84 -13.51
N VAL A 19 14.06 39.04 -14.36
CA VAL A 19 13.22 37.94 -13.92
C VAL A 19 14.18 36.89 -13.39
N ALA A 20 14.42 36.91 -12.08
CA ALA A 20 14.91 35.73 -11.39
C ALA A 20 13.82 34.66 -11.57
N ALA A 21 14.00 33.80 -12.57
CA ALA A 21 13.33 32.51 -12.61
C ALA A 21 13.91 31.69 -11.46
N SER A 22 13.39 31.90 -10.24
CA SER A 22 13.44 30.87 -9.23
C SER A 22 12.55 29.75 -9.74
N CYS A 23 13.15 28.68 -10.25
CA CYS A 23 12.49 27.39 -10.25
C CYS A 23 12.32 26.99 -8.77
N GLY A 24 11.24 27.44 -8.15
CA GLY A 24 10.65 26.71 -7.04
C GLY A 24 10.15 25.41 -7.66
N ASP A 25 10.85 24.31 -7.39
CA ASP A 25 10.32 22.97 -7.65
C ASP A 25 9.20 22.73 -6.64
N ASP A 26 8.07 23.37 -6.86
CA ASP A 26 6.85 23.26 -6.08
C ASP A 26 6.14 21.93 -6.40
N ARG A 27 6.89 20.82 -6.47
CA ARG A 27 6.29 19.48 -6.43
C ARG A 27 5.95 19.17 -4.98
N ARG A 28 4.85 19.79 -4.61
CA ARG A 28 3.77 19.25 -3.78
C ARG A 28 4.07 17.84 -3.29
N TYR A 29 4.36 17.79 -2.00
CA TYR A 29 4.10 16.68 -1.10
C TYR A 29 2.59 16.36 -1.22
N ASP A 30 2.24 15.46 -2.14
CA ASP A 30 1.03 14.64 -2.19
C ASP A 30 1.61 13.25 -1.83
N ASP A 31 1.52 12.69 -0.62
CA ASP A 31 0.34 12.41 0.22
C ASP A 31 -0.73 11.66 -0.58
N GLY A 32 -0.45 10.37 -0.83
CA GLY A 32 -1.33 9.44 -1.56
C GLY A 32 -0.53 8.29 -2.16
N ASP A 33 0.06 7.43 -1.32
CA ASP A 33 0.74 6.18 -1.71
C ASP A 33 -0.26 4.99 -1.74
N ASP A 34 -1.56 5.30 -1.82
CA ASP A 34 -2.65 4.35 -1.67
C ASP A 34 -3.00 3.78 -3.06
N CYS A 35 -2.71 2.49 -3.30
CA CYS A 35 -3.08 1.85 -4.56
C CYS A 35 -4.60 1.58 -4.58
N GLU A 36 -5.36 2.47 -5.22
CA GLU A 36 -6.78 2.26 -5.47
C GLU A 36 -6.99 1.30 -6.65
N ILE A 37 -7.74 0.20 -6.46
CA ILE A 37 -8.09 -0.70 -7.56
C ILE A 37 -9.02 0.02 -8.54
N GLY A 38 -8.47 0.35 -9.72
CA GLY A 38 -9.18 1.03 -10.80
C GLY A 38 -8.39 2.14 -11.49
N VAL A 39 -7.25 2.55 -10.94
CA VAL A 39 -6.40 3.59 -11.54
C VAL A 39 -4.93 3.14 -11.53
N PRO A 40 -4.28 2.92 -12.70
CA PRO A 40 -2.85 2.67 -12.72
C PRO A 40 -2.11 3.96 -12.31
N GLY A 41 -1.73 4.04 -11.03
CA GLY A 41 -0.90 5.12 -10.50
C GLY A 41 0.52 5.03 -11.05
N GLU A 42 0.96 6.06 -11.77
CA GLU A 42 2.35 6.17 -12.21
C GLU A 42 3.24 6.57 -11.02
N GLY A 43 3.75 5.58 -10.29
CA GLY A 43 4.73 5.79 -9.23
C GLY A 43 4.94 4.54 -8.39
N ALA A 44 5.89 3.68 -8.76
CA ALA A 44 6.63 2.70 -7.95
C ALA A 44 5.99 1.84 -6.83
N ALA A 45 4.70 1.93 -6.49
CA ALA A 45 4.17 1.42 -5.21
C ALA A 45 3.49 0.04 -5.28
N CYS A 46 3.00 -0.40 -6.44
CA CYS A 46 2.38 -1.72 -6.64
C CYS A 46 2.18 -2.02 -8.14
N GLU A 47 2.21 -3.30 -8.55
CA GLU A 47 1.93 -3.75 -9.93
C GLU A 47 0.62 -4.56 -9.94
N CYS A 48 -0.48 -3.96 -10.42
CA CYS A 48 -1.77 -4.62 -10.57
C CYS A 48 -2.12 -4.90 -12.05
N SER A 49 -2.55 -6.13 -12.34
CA SER A 49 -3.06 -6.57 -13.62
C SER A 49 -4.42 -7.27 -13.42
N GLY A 50 -5.50 -6.50 -13.57
CA GLY A 50 -6.85 -7.02 -13.32
C GLY A 50 -7.12 -7.15 -11.82
N LEU A 51 -7.36 -8.38 -11.35
CA LEU A 51 -7.56 -8.70 -9.94
C LEU A 51 -6.25 -9.14 -9.25
N ASP A 52 -5.17 -9.31 -10.01
CA ASP A 52 -3.86 -9.72 -9.49
C ASP A 52 -3.03 -8.47 -9.17
N CYS A 53 -2.59 -8.33 -7.93
CA CYS A 53 -1.82 -7.18 -7.45
C CYS A 53 -0.58 -7.65 -6.68
N VAL A 54 0.58 -7.14 -7.06
CA VAL A 54 1.88 -7.51 -6.47
C VAL A 54 2.58 -6.26 -5.95
N CYS A 55 2.94 -6.25 -4.67
CA CYS A 55 3.77 -5.19 -4.10
C CYS A 55 5.22 -5.29 -4.59
N PRO A 56 5.93 -4.16 -4.71
CA PRO A 56 7.32 -4.14 -5.13
C PRO A 56 8.21 -4.92 -4.17
N SER A 57 9.38 -5.34 -4.66
CA SER A 57 10.35 -6.09 -3.85
C SER A 57 10.97 -5.27 -2.70
N SER A 58 10.84 -3.95 -2.74
CA SER A 58 11.31 -3.01 -1.71
C SER A 58 10.38 -1.82 -1.61
N GLY A 59 10.26 -1.25 -0.40
CA GLY A 59 9.34 -0.16 -0.12
C GLY A 59 8.03 -0.65 0.48
N ASP A 60 7.33 0.22 1.18
CA ASP A 60 6.01 -0.06 1.71
C ASP A 60 4.97 0.01 0.58
N CYS A 61 3.85 -0.68 0.75
CA CYS A 61 2.83 -0.87 -0.27
C CYS A 61 1.46 -0.95 0.40
N GLU A 62 0.47 -0.22 -0.12
CA GLU A 62 -0.90 -0.29 0.34
C GLU A 62 -1.82 -0.63 -0.83
N ILE A 63 -2.69 -1.64 -0.70
CA ILE A 63 -3.64 -2.03 -1.75
C ILE A 63 -5.04 -2.22 -1.19
N ASN A 64 -5.99 -1.50 -1.80
CA ASN A 64 -7.40 -1.52 -1.42
C ASN A 64 -8.25 -2.22 -2.50
N CYS A 65 -8.71 -3.44 -2.20
CA CYS A 65 -9.56 -4.25 -3.04
C CYS A 65 -11.00 -4.35 -2.53
N ILE A 66 -11.96 -4.33 -3.45
CA ILE A 66 -13.35 -4.60 -3.12
C ILE A 66 -13.56 -6.11 -3.02
N GLU A 67 -13.42 -6.85 -4.12
CA GLU A 67 -13.71 -8.28 -4.14
C GLU A 67 -12.77 -9.07 -5.05
N GLY A 68 -12.48 -10.32 -4.66
CA GLY A 68 -11.89 -11.31 -5.56
C GLY A 68 -10.44 -11.08 -5.97
N CYS A 69 -9.69 -10.23 -5.26
CA CYS A 69 -8.30 -9.94 -5.62
C CYS A 69 -7.33 -11.02 -5.15
N ASN A 70 -6.27 -11.20 -5.93
CA ASN A 70 -5.07 -11.93 -5.54
C ASN A 70 -4.00 -10.90 -5.15
N LEU A 71 -3.68 -10.81 -3.86
CA LEU A 71 -2.75 -9.82 -3.31
C LEU A 71 -1.45 -10.52 -2.91
N GLN A 72 -0.31 -10.05 -3.40
CA GLN A 72 0.99 -10.64 -3.09
C GLN A 72 1.96 -9.61 -2.49
N CYS A 73 2.41 -9.90 -1.27
CA CYS A 73 3.50 -9.20 -0.61
C CYS A 73 4.75 -10.09 -0.61
N ALA A 74 5.69 -9.81 -1.52
CA ALA A 74 6.95 -10.56 -1.65
C ALA A 74 8.19 -9.75 -1.22
N GLY A 75 8.01 -8.45 -0.95
CA GLY A 75 9.10 -7.53 -0.66
C GLY A 75 9.62 -7.58 0.78
N SER A 76 10.60 -6.70 1.04
CA SER A 76 11.12 -6.48 2.40
C SER A 76 10.44 -5.31 3.13
N GLY A 77 9.60 -4.53 2.44
CA GLY A 77 8.81 -3.46 3.05
C GLY A 77 7.49 -3.98 3.60
N SER A 78 6.77 -3.10 4.30
CA SER A 78 5.49 -3.42 4.90
C SER A 78 4.40 -3.39 3.84
N CYS A 79 3.50 -4.37 3.87
CA CYS A 79 2.32 -4.40 3.01
C CYS A 79 1.07 -4.19 3.86
N ASP A 80 0.21 -3.27 3.43
CA ASP A 80 -1.10 -3.03 4.00
C ASP A 80 -2.17 -3.38 2.96
N PHE A 81 -2.99 -4.37 3.26
CA PHE A 81 -3.98 -4.90 2.34
C PHE A 81 -5.37 -4.83 2.94
N LEU A 82 -6.28 -4.17 2.22
CA LEU A 82 -7.71 -4.21 2.52
C LEU A 82 -8.44 -4.98 1.42
N CYS A 83 -9.25 -5.95 1.81
CA CYS A 83 -10.19 -6.63 0.92
C CYS A 83 -11.55 -6.84 1.56
N ILE A 84 -12.63 -6.44 0.88
CA ILE A 84 -13.99 -6.57 1.44
C ILE A 84 -14.50 -8.02 1.39
N ALA A 85 -14.21 -8.80 0.34
CA ALA A 85 -14.63 -10.20 0.27
C ALA A 85 -13.87 -11.05 -0.78
N GLY A 86 -13.76 -12.34 -0.52
CA GLY A 86 -13.34 -13.35 -1.50
C GLY A 86 -11.91 -13.17 -2.03
N CYS A 87 -11.02 -12.53 -1.27
CA CYS A 87 -9.64 -12.35 -1.70
C CYS A 87 -8.74 -13.51 -1.33
N ASN A 88 -7.67 -13.66 -2.09
CA ASN A 88 -6.55 -14.52 -1.77
C ASN A 88 -5.29 -13.68 -1.55
N THR A 89 -4.78 -13.67 -0.33
CA THR A 89 -3.61 -12.87 0.06
C THR A 89 -2.41 -13.75 0.39
N GLU A 90 -1.25 -13.46 -0.21
CA GLU A 90 0.00 -14.17 0.02
C GLU A 90 1.09 -13.23 0.55
N CYS A 91 1.43 -13.41 1.83
CA CYS A 91 2.54 -12.74 2.48
C CYS A 91 3.75 -13.70 2.49
N THR A 92 4.63 -13.52 1.50
CA THR A 92 5.82 -14.36 1.28
C THR A 92 7.13 -13.63 1.60
N GLY A 93 7.06 -12.30 1.77
CA GLY A 93 8.18 -11.43 2.02
C GLY A 93 8.77 -11.51 3.44
N SER A 94 9.71 -10.62 3.71
CA SER A 94 10.34 -10.49 5.03
C SER A 94 9.86 -9.27 5.81
N GLY A 95 9.08 -8.37 5.18
CA GLY A 95 8.44 -7.24 5.84
C GLY A 95 7.14 -7.63 6.52
N ASN A 96 6.58 -6.72 7.30
CA ASN A 96 5.32 -6.94 8.00
C ASN A 96 4.16 -6.95 7.01
N CYS A 97 3.20 -7.84 7.23
CA CYS A 97 2.01 -7.94 6.41
C CYS A 97 0.78 -7.64 7.27
N PHE A 98 0.16 -6.50 7.04
CA PHE A 98 -1.11 -6.11 7.63
C PHE A 98 -2.21 -6.43 6.63
N VAL A 99 -3.18 -7.25 7.03
CA VAL A 99 -4.21 -7.75 6.12
C VAL A 99 -5.58 -7.67 6.76
N ASP A 100 -6.42 -6.81 6.25
CA ASP A 100 -7.83 -6.70 6.61
C ASP A 100 -8.68 -7.35 5.51
N VAL A 101 -9.32 -8.49 5.82
CA VAL A 101 -10.19 -9.22 4.89
C VAL A 101 -11.60 -9.39 5.42
N GLY A 102 -12.59 -9.38 4.53
CA GLY A 102 -13.95 -9.83 4.85
C GLY A 102 -14.25 -11.27 4.44
N ASP A 103 -15.53 -11.56 4.22
CA ASP A 103 -16.05 -12.91 4.05
C ASP A 103 -15.38 -13.70 2.92
N ASP A 104 -15.31 -15.02 3.10
CA ASP A 104 -14.81 -16.00 2.13
C ASP A 104 -13.36 -15.75 1.66
N SER A 105 -12.55 -15.06 2.47
CA SER A 105 -11.17 -14.73 2.11
C SER A 105 -10.15 -15.74 2.67
N THR A 106 -9.04 -15.89 1.95
CA THR A 106 -7.90 -16.74 2.34
C THR A 106 -6.63 -15.93 2.49
N VAL A 107 -5.88 -16.14 3.57
CA VAL A 107 -4.60 -15.46 3.82
C VAL A 107 -3.50 -16.49 4.09
N SER A 108 -2.37 -16.38 3.39
CA SER A 108 -1.21 -17.25 3.56
C SER A 108 0.04 -16.46 3.95
N CYS A 109 0.47 -16.63 5.19
CA CYS A 109 1.67 -16.04 5.76
C CYS A 109 2.81 -17.08 5.77
N THR A 110 3.51 -17.20 4.64
CA THR A 110 4.67 -18.11 4.48
C THR A 110 6.01 -17.42 4.70
N GLY A 111 6.00 -16.08 4.71
CA GLY A 111 7.17 -15.24 4.90
C GLY A 111 7.78 -15.31 6.30
N SER A 112 8.79 -14.45 6.50
CA SER A 112 9.52 -14.34 7.77
C SER A 112 9.22 -13.05 8.52
N GLY A 113 8.40 -12.15 7.98
CA GLY A 113 7.90 -10.97 8.68
C GLY A 113 6.59 -11.27 9.42
N ASP A 114 6.25 -10.41 10.38
CA ASP A 114 5.04 -10.57 11.17
C ASP A 114 3.79 -10.46 10.28
N CYS A 115 2.78 -11.26 10.58
CA CYS A 115 1.52 -11.30 9.83
C CYS A 115 0.36 -10.96 10.76
N ASP A 116 -0.19 -9.76 10.61
CA ASP A 116 -1.34 -9.29 11.38
C ASP A 116 -2.56 -9.30 10.48
N VAL A 117 -3.48 -10.23 10.76
CA VAL A 117 -4.68 -10.46 9.97
C VAL A 117 -5.92 -10.07 10.76
N THR A 118 -6.74 -9.17 10.23
CA THR A 118 -8.09 -8.91 10.73
C THR A 118 -9.10 -9.53 9.78
N CYS A 119 -9.93 -10.42 10.31
CA CYS A 119 -11.05 -10.99 9.59
C CYS A 119 -12.35 -10.32 10.06
N ALA A 120 -12.88 -9.44 9.21
CA ALA A 120 -14.20 -8.83 9.40
C ALA A 120 -15.34 -9.84 9.17
N GLY A 121 -15.06 -10.91 8.43
CA GLY A 121 -15.98 -11.98 8.06
C GLY A 121 -15.36 -13.37 8.20
N ASP A 122 -16.01 -14.39 7.65
CA ASP A 122 -15.48 -15.76 7.63
C ASP A 122 -14.19 -15.81 6.80
N CYS A 123 -13.10 -16.32 7.37
CA CYS A 123 -11.80 -16.35 6.72
C CYS A 123 -10.99 -17.60 7.09
N ALA A 124 -10.08 -18.00 6.19
CA ALA A 124 -9.12 -19.06 6.46
C ALA A 124 -7.69 -18.52 6.39
N VAL A 125 -6.94 -18.71 7.47
CA VAL A 125 -5.57 -18.22 7.62
C VAL A 125 -4.60 -19.39 7.73
N ALA A 126 -3.53 -19.36 6.93
CA ALA A 126 -2.42 -20.30 7.01
C ALA A 126 -1.15 -19.53 7.38
N CYS A 127 -0.56 -19.88 8.52
CA CYS A 127 0.68 -19.31 9.04
C CYS A 127 1.80 -20.37 9.16
N PRO A 128 2.24 -20.97 8.03
CA PRO A 128 3.37 -21.89 8.03
C PRO A 128 4.73 -21.19 8.20
N GLY A 129 4.78 -19.86 8.07
CA GLY A 129 5.97 -19.04 8.31
C GLY A 129 6.48 -19.16 9.76
N SER A 130 7.64 -18.58 10.03
CA SER A 130 8.28 -18.63 11.35
C SER A 130 8.02 -17.42 12.24
N ALA A 131 7.51 -16.33 11.66
CA ALA A 131 7.19 -15.11 12.39
C ALA A 131 5.90 -15.24 13.21
N THR A 132 5.62 -14.23 14.02
CA THR A 132 4.35 -14.16 14.74
C THR A 132 3.22 -13.92 13.74
N CYS A 133 2.14 -14.68 13.89
CA CYS A 133 0.93 -14.53 13.12
C CYS A 133 -0.23 -14.28 14.07
N THR A 134 -0.78 -13.07 14.02
CA THR A 134 -1.91 -12.64 14.83
C THR A 134 -3.15 -12.64 13.95
N VAL A 135 -4.20 -13.32 14.37
CA VAL A 135 -5.50 -13.34 13.67
C VAL A 135 -6.55 -12.77 14.61
N ARG A 136 -7.22 -11.70 14.19
CA ARG A 136 -8.29 -11.02 14.93
C ARG A 136 -9.61 -11.31 14.23
N CYS A 137 -10.55 -11.92 14.93
CA CYS A 137 -11.84 -12.30 14.37
C CYS A 137 -12.94 -11.38 14.85
N ALA A 138 -13.74 -10.87 13.91
CA ALA A 138 -14.97 -10.18 14.24
C ALA A 138 -15.94 -11.10 15.01
N ALA A 139 -16.76 -10.49 15.86
CA ALA A 139 -17.74 -11.23 16.64
C ALA A 139 -18.76 -11.94 15.72
N GLY A 140 -18.83 -13.27 15.83
CA GLY A 140 -19.73 -14.10 15.03
C GLY A 140 -19.12 -14.64 13.73
N ALA A 141 -17.93 -14.19 13.34
CA ALA A 141 -17.19 -14.76 12.22
C ALA A 141 -16.50 -16.07 12.61
N ILE A 142 -16.31 -16.95 11.62
CA ILE A 142 -15.54 -18.18 11.73
C ILE A 142 -14.17 -17.93 11.10
N CYS A 143 -13.13 -17.77 11.92
CA CYS A 143 -11.75 -17.80 11.44
C CYS A 143 -11.07 -19.12 11.78
N THR A 144 -10.46 -19.74 10.79
CA THR A 144 -9.64 -20.94 10.99
C THR A 144 -8.17 -20.62 10.81
N ILE A 145 -7.32 -21.13 11.72
CA ILE A 145 -5.87 -21.20 11.51
C ILE A 145 -5.54 -22.65 11.15
N ASP A 146 -5.49 -22.95 9.84
CA ASP A 146 -5.39 -24.35 9.37
C ASP A 146 -3.96 -24.89 9.38
N LYS A 147 -2.97 -23.99 9.36
CA LYS A 147 -1.55 -24.35 9.34
C LYS A 147 -0.78 -23.37 10.21
N CYS A 148 -0.38 -23.82 11.39
CA CYS A 148 0.56 -23.10 12.24
C CYS A 148 1.83 -23.95 12.40
N SER A 149 3.00 -23.35 12.23
CA SER A 149 4.29 -24.06 12.40
C SER A 149 4.60 -24.33 13.89
N GLY A 150 4.05 -23.53 14.79
CA GLY A 150 4.13 -23.71 16.24
C GLY A 150 2.79 -24.03 16.91
N THR A 151 2.59 -23.49 18.12
CA THR A 151 1.34 -23.61 18.87
C THR A 151 0.43 -22.42 18.57
N VAL A 152 -0.86 -22.69 18.37
CA VAL A 152 -1.90 -21.66 18.35
C VAL A 152 -2.34 -21.39 19.78
N GLU A 153 -2.26 -20.14 20.21
CA GLU A 153 -2.78 -19.64 21.48
C GLU A 153 -4.06 -18.84 21.23
N SER A 154 -5.13 -19.13 21.97
CA SER A 154 -6.38 -18.37 21.89
C SER A 154 -6.41 -17.31 23.00
N CYS A 155 -6.60 -16.05 22.60
CA CYS A 155 -6.59 -14.88 23.45
C CYS A 155 -8.02 -14.33 23.68
N PRO A 156 -8.20 -13.37 24.61
CA PRO A 156 -9.43 -12.60 24.72
C PRO A 156 -9.79 -11.86 23.42
N ASP A 157 -11.03 -11.37 23.33
CA ASP A 157 -11.51 -10.51 22.24
C ASP A 157 -11.43 -11.11 20.83
N GLY A 158 -11.49 -12.44 20.71
CA GLY A 158 -11.52 -13.12 19.42
C GLY A 158 -10.17 -13.17 18.72
N VAL A 159 -9.07 -12.98 19.44
CA VAL A 159 -7.71 -13.01 18.89
C VAL A 159 -7.11 -14.41 19.03
N GLN A 160 -6.41 -14.86 17.99
CA GLN A 160 -5.63 -16.09 17.96
C GLN A 160 -4.21 -15.77 17.52
N VAL A 161 -3.20 -16.34 18.18
CA VAL A 161 -1.79 -16.09 17.87
C VAL A 161 -1.08 -17.40 17.57
N CYS A 162 -0.43 -17.47 16.42
CA CYS A 162 0.50 -18.53 16.03
C CYS A 162 1.94 -18.02 16.20
N ASN A 163 2.84 -18.86 16.75
CA ASN A 163 4.26 -18.52 16.98
C ASN A 163 4.48 -17.27 17.84
N GLY A 164 3.59 -17.03 18.80
CA GLY A 164 3.65 -15.90 19.71
C GLY A 164 2.83 -16.15 20.96
N SER A 165 2.59 -15.09 21.73
CA SER A 165 1.74 -15.13 22.92
C SER A 165 0.81 -13.92 22.94
N CYS A 166 -0.30 -14.04 23.68
CA CYS A 166 -1.20 -12.91 23.91
C CYS A 166 -0.45 -11.83 24.73
N SER A 167 -0.29 -10.64 24.15
CA SER A 167 0.34 -9.48 24.78
C SER A 167 -0.65 -8.37 25.06
#